data_AF-A0A8S3BSP1-F1
#
_entry.id   AF-A0A8S3BSP1-F1
#
_cell.length_a   1.000
_cell.length_b   1.000
_cell.length_c   1.000
_cell.angle_alpha   90.00
_cell.angle_beta   90.00
_cell.angle_gamma   90.00
#
_symmetry.space_group_name_H-M   'P 1'
#
loop_
_entity.id
_entity.type
_entity.pdbx_description
1 polymer ?
#
loop_
_entity_poly.entity_id
_entity_poly.type
_entity_poly.pdbx_seq_one_letter_code
_entity_poly.pdbx_strand_id
1 'polypeptide(L)'
;MLKIKSHPFSSLKRTVYHAIKSINEAPTLYSIPSAKLSAGRMQAWIIYYYGTNQQFTLSDSVPLPIIFSPKDVLIKVSASSINPIDIRRREGYGGKLIDAYQSVKNFVQLRGNQSNKLEFPITLGRDFCGEIIRKGPKVTKFNVGDKVYGALDVTRQGSFAQYCAAGEDEICLKPNNISDAEASALPLVSLTSWYAIRKLSGFNEENSIGKRALVIGAAGGVGHIATQ
;
A
#
# COMPACT_ATOMS: atom_id res chain seq x y z
N MET A 1 -35.73 20.45 -7.29
CA MET A 1 -34.69 21.24 -6.59
C MET A 1 -34.28 20.47 -5.33
N LEU A 2 -33.33 19.53 -5.46
CA LEU A 2 -32.89 18.63 -4.37
C LEU A 2 -31.66 19.25 -3.69
N LYS A 3 -31.83 19.68 -2.43
CA LYS A 3 -30.73 20.14 -1.57
C LYS A 3 -29.94 18.93 -1.08
N ILE A 4 -28.72 18.77 -1.59
CA ILE A 4 -27.74 17.82 -1.05
C ILE A 4 -27.13 18.47 0.20
N LYS A 5 -27.38 17.87 1.38
CA LYS A 5 -26.74 18.26 2.64
C LYS A 5 -25.25 17.92 2.57
N SER A 6 -24.40 18.90 2.85
CA SER A 6 -22.96 18.72 3.02
C SER A 6 -22.66 17.92 4.29
N HIS A 7 -21.82 16.90 4.16
CA HIS A 7 -21.26 16.10 5.26
C HIS A 7 -19.72 16.07 5.20
N PRO A 8 -19.05 15.80 6.33
CA PRO A 8 -17.88 16.55 6.75
C PRO A 8 -16.57 15.90 6.30
N PHE A 9 -16.09 16.25 5.12
CA PHE A 9 -14.74 15.89 4.68
C PHE A 9 -13.64 16.83 5.23
N SER A 10 -14.00 17.90 5.93
CA SER A 10 -13.06 18.93 6.39
C SER A 10 -12.26 18.55 7.64
N SER A 11 -12.78 17.69 8.52
CA SER A 11 -12.09 17.30 9.76
C SER A 11 -11.01 16.24 9.54
N LEU A 12 -11.12 15.41 8.48
CA LEU A 12 -10.19 14.32 8.20
C LEU A 12 -8.83 14.82 7.68
N LYS A 13 -8.81 15.94 6.94
CA LYS A 13 -7.56 16.54 6.42
C LYS A 13 -6.66 17.09 7.54
N ARG A 14 -7.24 17.57 8.65
CA ARG A 14 -6.47 18.16 9.76
C ARG A 14 -5.77 17.09 10.61
N THR A 15 -6.45 16.00 10.95
CA THR A 15 -5.89 14.97 11.84
C THR A 15 -4.77 14.17 11.17
N VAL A 16 -4.88 13.90 9.86
CA VAL A 16 -3.85 13.16 9.11
C VAL A 16 -2.60 14.02 8.85
N TYR A 17 -2.78 15.33 8.60
CA TYR A 17 -1.65 16.26 8.44
C TYR A 17 -0.80 16.36 9.72
N HIS A 18 -1.44 16.33 10.90
CA HIS A 18 -0.71 16.36 12.18
C HIS A 18 0.01 15.05 12.52
N ALA A 19 -0.54 13.89 12.13
CA ALA A 19 0.11 12.60 12.35
C ALA A 19 1.37 12.39 11.48
N ILE A 20 1.41 12.99 10.29
CA ILE A 20 2.58 12.94 9.38
C ILE A 20 3.62 13.98 9.76
N LYS A 21 3.19 15.17 10.22
CA LYS A 21 4.12 16.24 10.61
C LYS A 21 4.87 15.92 11.91
N SER A 22 4.24 15.23 12.87
CA SER A 22 4.91 14.84 14.13
C SER A 22 5.99 13.77 13.97
N ILE A 23 5.99 13.01 12.86
CA ILE A 23 7.03 12.02 12.54
C ILE A 23 8.27 12.70 11.94
N ASN A 24 8.11 13.85 11.28
CA ASN A 24 9.16 14.51 10.50
C ASN A 24 9.85 15.69 11.19
N GLU A 25 9.43 16.10 12.39
CA GLU A 25 9.99 17.26 13.12
C GLU A 25 11.06 16.89 14.18
N ALA A 26 11.59 15.66 14.17
CA ALA A 26 12.70 15.29 15.05
C ALA A 26 14.05 15.83 14.51
N PRO A 27 14.91 16.44 15.35
CA PRO A 27 16.11 17.15 14.90
C PRO A 27 17.13 16.23 14.25
N THR A 28 17.74 16.74 13.18
CA THR A 28 18.85 16.15 12.42
C THR A 28 20.07 15.93 13.29
N LEU A 29 20.47 14.66 13.45
CA LEU A 29 21.84 14.30 13.78
C LEU A 29 22.36 13.34 12.70
N TYR A 30 23.48 13.76 12.11
CA TYR A 30 24.29 12.99 11.19
C TYR A 30 24.83 11.72 11.84
N SER A 31 25.13 10.76 10.96
CA SER A 31 25.56 9.37 11.18
C SER A 31 24.41 8.40 11.48
N ILE A 32 24.14 7.52 10.52
CA ILE A 32 23.46 6.26 10.76
C ILE A 32 24.57 5.21 10.97
N PRO A 33 25.04 4.97 12.21
CA PRO A 33 25.70 3.72 12.50
C PRO A 33 24.64 2.61 12.43
N SER A 34 25.11 1.43 12.04
CA SER A 34 24.45 0.13 11.93
C SER A 34 23.84 -0.39 13.25
N ALA A 35 23.05 0.42 13.94
CA ALA A 35 22.50 0.14 15.26
C ALA A 35 21.12 0.78 15.44
N LYS A 36 20.08 0.15 14.86
CA LYS A 36 18.70 0.04 15.39
C LYS A 36 17.79 -0.76 14.43
N LEU A 37 18.23 -1.98 14.10
CA LEU A 37 17.34 -3.14 13.88
C LEU A 37 17.07 -3.85 15.22
N SER A 38 17.24 -3.14 16.34
CA SER A 38 17.23 -3.68 17.69
C SER A 38 15.84 -4.21 18.03
N ALA A 39 15.74 -5.54 18.13
CA ALA A 39 14.59 -6.38 18.47
C ALA A 39 13.65 -6.84 17.33
N GLY A 40 13.91 -6.52 16.06
CA GLY A 40 13.09 -7.05 14.96
C GLY A 40 11.60 -6.64 15.02
N ARG A 41 11.31 -5.50 15.63
CA ARG A 41 9.98 -4.87 15.73
C ARG A 41 9.94 -3.54 14.99
N MET A 42 8.74 -3.04 14.75
CA MET A 42 8.46 -1.76 14.08
C MET A 42 7.16 -1.13 14.58
N GLN A 43 7.02 0.17 14.31
CA GLN A 43 5.75 0.86 14.44
C GLN A 43 4.82 0.57 13.26
N ALA A 44 3.54 0.33 13.55
CA ALA A 44 2.49 0.20 12.55
C ALA A 44 1.11 0.54 13.11
N TRP A 45 0.22 1.00 12.23
CA TRP A 45 -1.21 1.09 12.51
C TRP A 45 -1.87 -0.25 12.21
N ILE A 46 -2.37 -0.88 13.25
CA ILE A 46 -2.98 -2.20 13.20
C ILE A 46 -4.44 -2.17 13.63
N ILE A 47 -5.18 -3.20 13.23
CA ILE A 47 -6.48 -3.55 13.77
C ILE A 47 -6.41 -4.97 14.35
N TYR A 48 -7.10 -5.22 15.47
CA TYR A 48 -7.20 -6.56 16.08
C TYR A 48 -8.52 -7.28 15.74
N TYR A 49 -9.50 -6.52 15.27
CA TYR A 49 -10.80 -6.99 14.82
C TYR A 49 -11.38 -5.96 13.86
N TYR A 50 -12.34 -6.40 13.05
CA TYR A 50 -13.04 -5.50 12.13
C TYR A 50 -13.91 -4.49 12.87
N GLY A 51 -14.12 -3.31 12.28
CA GLY A 51 -15.01 -2.30 12.85
C GLY A 51 -14.81 -0.90 12.28
N THR A 52 -15.12 0.10 13.10
CA THR A 52 -15.06 1.53 12.74
C THR A 52 -13.64 2.08 12.86
N ASN A 53 -13.45 3.38 12.59
CA ASN A 53 -12.17 4.09 12.74
C ASN A 53 -11.49 3.86 14.11
N GLN A 54 -12.27 3.60 15.17
CA GLN A 54 -11.75 3.40 16.52
C GLN A 54 -10.88 2.14 16.67
N GLN A 55 -10.88 1.25 15.67
CA GLN A 55 -10.08 0.02 15.72
C GLN A 55 -8.63 0.20 15.31
N PHE A 56 -8.28 1.33 14.68
CA PHE A 56 -6.89 1.62 14.39
C PHE A 56 -6.12 1.92 15.69
N THR A 57 -5.13 1.08 15.97
CA THR A 57 -4.21 1.24 17.09
C THR A 57 -2.81 1.39 16.54
N LEU A 58 -2.10 2.45 16.95
CA LEU A 58 -0.67 2.56 16.73
C LEU A 58 0.04 1.63 17.71
N SER A 59 0.71 0.61 17.19
CA SER A 59 1.59 -0.28 17.96
C SER A 59 3.04 0.05 17.61
N ASP A 60 3.93 0.00 18.60
CA ASP A 60 5.39 0.17 18.49
C ASP A 60 6.18 -1.14 18.43
N SER A 61 5.45 -2.25 18.48
CA SER A 61 6.00 -3.57 18.76
C SER A 61 5.52 -4.63 17.75
N VAL A 62 5.11 -4.20 16.56
CA VAL A 62 4.74 -5.13 15.47
C VAL A 62 6.01 -5.80 14.93
N PRO A 63 6.04 -7.14 14.75
CA PRO A 63 7.20 -7.80 14.14
C PRO A 63 7.52 -7.25 12.76
N LEU A 64 8.81 -7.15 12.44
CA LEU A 64 9.23 -6.83 11.07
C LEU A 64 8.71 -7.90 10.09
N PRO A 65 8.27 -7.49 8.89
CA PRO A 65 7.88 -8.45 7.85
C PRO A 65 9.03 -9.39 7.51
N ILE A 66 8.72 -10.69 7.50
CA ILE A 66 9.63 -11.73 7.02
C ILE A 66 9.39 -11.88 5.51
N ILE A 67 10.47 -11.86 4.72
CA ILE A 67 10.40 -12.14 3.28
C ILE A 67 10.35 -13.65 3.05
N PHE A 68 9.15 -14.20 2.84
CA PHE A 68 8.94 -15.64 2.69
C PHE A 68 9.27 -16.15 1.28
N SER A 69 9.10 -15.30 0.26
CA SER A 69 9.45 -15.64 -1.11
C SER A 69 10.90 -15.25 -1.41
N PRO A 70 11.66 -16.05 -2.17
CA PRO A 70 12.98 -15.63 -2.65
C PRO A 70 12.91 -14.46 -3.63
N LYS A 71 11.70 -14.10 -4.10
CA LYS A 71 11.42 -12.93 -4.95
C LYS A 71 10.80 -11.75 -4.17
N ASP A 72 10.74 -11.81 -2.84
CA ASP A 72 10.24 -10.69 -2.04
C ASP A 72 11.39 -9.74 -1.66
N VAL A 73 11.02 -8.48 -1.41
CA VAL A 73 11.87 -7.43 -0.85
C VAL A 73 11.26 -6.92 0.46
N LEU A 74 12.12 -6.42 1.35
CA LEU A 74 11.72 -5.67 2.53
C LEU A 74 12.02 -4.19 2.27
N ILE A 75 11.01 -3.35 2.46
CA ILE A 75 11.04 -1.93 2.11
C ILE A 75 10.85 -1.11 3.39
N LYS A 76 11.68 -0.09 3.58
CA LYS A 76 11.47 0.97 4.56
C LYS A 76 10.51 2.00 3.97
N VAL A 77 9.29 2.06 4.49
CA VAL A 77 8.22 2.91 3.98
C VAL A 77 8.53 4.36 4.35
N SER A 78 8.47 5.25 3.35
CA SER A 78 8.62 6.70 3.51
C SER A 78 7.27 7.41 3.40
N ALA A 79 6.37 6.90 2.56
CA ALA A 79 5.00 7.40 2.43
C ALA A 79 4.03 6.29 2.02
N SER A 80 2.75 6.48 2.33
CA SER A 80 1.63 5.59 1.98
C SER A 80 0.41 6.43 1.64
N SER A 81 -0.47 5.91 0.78
CA SER A 81 -1.78 6.53 0.51
C SER A 81 -2.91 5.80 1.24
N ILE A 82 -4.06 6.47 1.37
CA ILE A 82 -5.30 5.88 1.88
C ILE A 82 -6.29 5.75 0.73
N ASN A 83 -6.86 4.57 0.58
CA ASN A 83 -7.88 4.27 -0.41
C ASN A 83 -9.21 3.89 0.24
N PRO A 84 -10.35 4.04 -0.47
CA PRO A 84 -11.65 3.57 0.03
C PRO A 84 -11.67 2.08 0.39
N ILE A 85 -10.80 1.26 -0.23
CA ILE A 85 -10.67 -0.16 0.09
C ILE A 85 -10.09 -0.37 1.50
N ASP A 86 -9.21 0.50 2.01
CA ASP A 86 -8.64 0.35 3.35
C ASP A 86 -9.74 0.50 4.42
N ILE A 87 -10.65 1.46 4.21
CA ILE A 87 -11.82 1.68 5.06
C ILE A 87 -12.74 0.45 5.03
N ARG A 88 -13.09 -0.03 3.82
CA ARG A 88 -13.95 -1.21 3.67
C ARG A 88 -13.33 -2.46 4.27
N ARG A 89 -12.02 -2.66 4.09
CA ARG A 89 -11.31 -3.81 4.67
C ARG A 89 -11.28 -3.77 6.18
N ARG A 90 -11.11 -2.59 6.78
CA ARG A 90 -11.25 -2.41 8.22
C ARG A 90 -12.65 -2.84 8.71
N GLU A 91 -13.68 -2.58 7.91
CA GLU A 91 -15.06 -2.98 8.21
C GLU A 91 -15.34 -4.48 7.94
N GLY A 92 -14.34 -5.24 7.46
CA GLY A 92 -14.45 -6.68 7.20
C GLY A 92 -14.75 -7.05 5.76
N TYR A 93 -14.86 -6.07 4.85
CA TYR A 93 -15.09 -6.34 3.43
C TYR A 93 -13.97 -7.21 2.84
N GLY A 94 -14.37 -8.31 2.20
CA GLY A 94 -13.47 -9.25 1.54
C GLY A 94 -12.75 -10.22 2.49
N GLY A 95 -12.91 -10.12 3.81
CA GLY A 95 -12.18 -10.97 4.78
C GLY A 95 -12.34 -12.47 4.50
N LYS A 96 -13.59 -12.96 4.41
CA LYS A 96 -13.86 -14.38 4.12
C LYS A 96 -13.29 -14.86 2.77
N LEU A 97 -13.32 -14.00 1.75
CA LEU A 97 -12.80 -14.34 0.42
C LEU A 97 -11.28 -14.43 0.44
N ILE A 98 -10.63 -13.53 1.17
CA ILE A 98 -9.18 -13.49 1.33
C ILE A 98 -8.70 -14.69 2.15
N ASP A 99 -9.43 -15.07 3.20
CA ASP A 99 -9.16 -16.28 3.98
C ASP A 99 -9.29 -17.55 3.13
N ALA A 100 -10.37 -17.65 2.34
CA ALA A 100 -10.58 -18.77 1.43
C ALA A 100 -9.48 -18.85 0.35
N TYR A 101 -9.17 -17.72 -0.29
CA TYR A 101 -8.12 -17.63 -1.32
C TYR A 101 -6.74 -18.04 -0.77
N GLN A 102 -6.38 -17.57 0.42
CA GLN A 102 -5.12 -17.94 1.06
C GLN A 102 -5.09 -19.42 1.45
N SER A 103 -6.21 -19.97 1.93
CA SER A 103 -6.33 -21.39 2.26
C SER A 103 -6.07 -22.27 1.04
N VAL A 104 -6.65 -21.91 -0.10
CA VAL A 104 -6.41 -22.60 -1.39
C VAL A 104 -4.96 -22.44 -1.84
N LYS A 105 -4.40 -21.22 -1.80
CA LYS A 105 -3.03 -20.95 -2.23
C LYS A 105 -2.01 -21.74 -1.40
N ASN A 106 -2.21 -21.84 -0.09
CA ASN A 106 -1.34 -22.60 0.80
C ASN A 106 -1.44 -24.11 0.54
N PHE A 107 -2.64 -24.62 0.29
CA PHE A 107 -2.87 -26.03 -0.03
C PHE A 107 -2.21 -26.42 -1.37
N VAL A 108 -2.37 -25.60 -2.41
CA VAL A 108 -1.87 -25.91 -3.77
C VAL A 108 -0.37 -25.68 -3.91
N GLN A 109 0.22 -24.67 -3.24
CA GLN A 109 1.63 -24.30 -3.47
C GLN A 109 2.67 -25.12 -2.70
N LEU A 110 2.32 -26.20 -2.00
CA LEU A 110 3.38 -26.98 -1.32
C LEU A 110 4.06 -26.23 -0.16
N ARG A 111 3.62 -24.99 0.14
CA ARG A 111 4.23 -24.12 1.14
C ARG A 111 3.77 -24.62 2.51
N GLY A 112 4.44 -25.63 3.04
CA GLY A 112 4.15 -26.18 4.36
C GLY A 112 3.94 -25.08 5.38
N ASN A 113 2.91 -25.21 6.23
CA ASN A 113 2.46 -24.47 7.44
C ASN A 113 3.22 -23.22 7.94
N GLN A 114 3.85 -22.42 7.09
CA GLN A 114 4.26 -21.06 7.39
C GLN A 114 3.14 -20.17 6.90
N SER A 115 2.16 -20.02 7.79
CA SER A 115 0.92 -19.30 7.58
C SER A 115 1.20 -17.85 7.18
N ASN A 116 1.30 -17.61 5.87
CA ASN A 116 1.07 -16.31 5.24
C ASN A 116 -0.42 -15.93 5.28
N LYS A 117 -1.19 -16.46 6.23
CA LYS A 117 -2.57 -16.05 6.41
C LYS A 117 -2.51 -14.64 7.00
N LEU A 118 -3.16 -13.71 6.33
CA LEU A 118 -3.38 -12.37 6.86
C LEU A 118 -4.28 -12.47 8.10
N GLU A 119 -3.65 -12.71 9.24
CA GLU A 119 -4.31 -12.82 10.53
C GLU A 119 -4.20 -11.52 11.31
N PHE A 120 -5.11 -11.35 12.26
CA PHE A 120 -5.00 -10.28 13.23
C PHE A 120 -3.71 -10.46 14.07
N PRO A 121 -3.00 -9.37 14.40
CA PRO A 121 -3.28 -7.99 14.01
C PRO A 121 -3.00 -7.72 12.52
N ILE A 122 -3.93 -7.02 11.86
CA ILE A 122 -3.82 -6.65 10.45
C ILE A 122 -3.31 -5.21 10.35
N THR A 123 -2.23 -5.03 9.60
CA THR A 123 -1.77 -3.74 9.08
C THR A 123 -2.47 -3.48 7.75
N LEU A 124 -3.15 -2.34 7.62
CA LEU A 124 -3.79 -1.91 6.37
C LEU A 124 -2.84 -1.04 5.53
N GLY A 125 -3.32 -0.54 4.39
CA GLY A 125 -2.53 0.25 3.45
C GLY A 125 -2.09 -0.58 2.26
N ARG A 126 -2.48 -0.14 1.06
CA ARG A 126 -2.14 -0.80 -0.21
C ARG A 126 -0.94 -0.17 -0.87
N ASP A 127 -0.88 1.15 -0.89
CA ASP A 127 0.15 1.88 -1.62
C ASP A 127 1.33 2.22 -0.73
N PHE A 128 2.52 2.26 -1.30
CA PHE A 128 3.69 2.76 -0.60
C PHE A 128 4.67 3.43 -1.57
N CYS A 129 5.53 4.26 -1.00
CA CYS A 129 6.82 4.64 -1.55
C CYS A 129 7.86 4.46 -0.45
N GLY A 130 9.04 3.95 -0.80
CA GLY A 130 10.08 3.64 0.17
C GLY A 130 11.38 3.19 -0.45
N GLU A 131 12.25 2.62 0.37
CA GLU A 131 13.58 2.15 -0.03
C GLU A 131 13.75 0.66 0.27
N ILE A 132 14.31 -0.11 -0.66
CA ILE A 132 14.63 -1.51 -0.43
C ILE A 132 15.78 -1.62 0.57
N ILE A 133 15.53 -2.24 1.72
CA ILE A 133 16.56 -2.47 2.76
C ILE A 133 17.05 -3.93 2.79
N ARG A 134 16.30 -4.86 2.17
CA ARG A 134 16.70 -6.27 2.02
C ARG A 134 15.97 -6.87 0.83
N LYS A 135 16.61 -7.81 0.12
CA LYS A 135 15.98 -8.56 -0.98
C LYS A 135 16.22 -10.06 -0.87
N GLY A 136 15.28 -10.85 -1.36
CA GLY A 136 15.46 -12.28 -1.55
C GLY A 136 16.48 -12.58 -2.66
N PRO A 137 17.05 -13.80 -2.66
CA PRO A 137 18.14 -14.17 -3.58
C PRO A 137 17.71 -14.29 -5.05
N LYS A 138 16.41 -14.32 -5.35
CA LYS A 138 15.86 -14.38 -6.72
C LYS A 138 15.28 -13.06 -7.21
N VAL A 139 15.49 -11.96 -6.47
CA VAL A 139 15.17 -10.61 -6.93
C VAL A 139 16.31 -10.11 -7.81
N THR A 140 16.04 -9.90 -9.09
CA THR A 140 17.02 -9.53 -10.12
C THR A 140 16.80 -8.14 -10.70
N LYS A 141 15.57 -7.61 -10.65
CA LYS A 141 15.23 -6.30 -11.24
C LYS A 141 15.63 -5.11 -10.36
N PHE A 142 15.89 -5.35 -9.07
CA PHE A 142 16.11 -4.31 -8.07
C PHE A 142 17.26 -4.65 -7.12
N ASN A 143 17.80 -3.61 -6.48
CA ASN A 143 18.90 -3.64 -5.53
C ASN A 143 18.51 -3.01 -4.19
N VAL A 144 19.28 -3.36 -3.15
CA VAL A 144 19.19 -2.66 -1.86
C VAL A 144 19.63 -1.21 -2.06
N GLY A 145 18.89 -0.26 -1.50
CA GLY A 145 19.07 1.18 -1.69
C GLY A 145 18.16 1.78 -2.77
N ASP A 146 17.55 0.97 -3.64
CA ASP A 146 16.63 1.50 -4.66
C ASP A 146 15.39 2.11 -4.01
N LYS A 147 15.01 3.31 -4.48
CA LYS A 147 13.72 3.93 -4.17
C LYS A 147 12.65 3.32 -5.05
N VAL A 148 11.64 2.75 -4.42
CA VAL A 148 10.55 2.04 -5.09
C VAL A 148 9.19 2.49 -4.58
N TYR A 149 8.19 2.31 -5.43
CA TYR A 149 6.79 2.53 -5.11
C TYR A 149 5.96 1.40 -5.71
N GLY A 150 4.78 1.15 -5.14
CA GLY A 150 3.96 0.02 -5.58
C GLY A 150 2.67 -0.12 -4.80
N ALA A 151 1.85 -1.07 -5.25
CA ALA A 151 0.61 -1.48 -4.59
C ALA A 151 0.75 -2.92 -4.13
N LEU A 152 0.72 -3.14 -2.82
CA LEU A 152 0.85 -4.46 -2.20
C LEU A 152 -0.31 -5.37 -2.61
N ASP A 153 -0.04 -6.67 -2.73
CA ASP A 153 -1.09 -7.66 -2.88
C ASP A 153 -2.07 -7.67 -1.69
N VAL A 154 -3.33 -7.99 -1.94
CA VAL A 154 -4.39 -7.92 -0.94
C VAL A 154 -4.20 -8.94 0.21
N THR A 155 -3.38 -9.97 0.00
CA THR A 155 -3.09 -11.00 1.02
C THR A 155 -1.92 -10.63 1.94
N ARG A 156 -1.22 -9.52 1.70
CA ARG A 156 -0.06 -9.09 2.51
C ARG A 156 -0.46 -8.15 3.64
N GLN A 157 0.38 -8.11 4.67
CA GLN A 157 0.37 -7.03 5.66
C GLN A 157 0.69 -5.70 4.94
N GLY A 158 -0.09 -4.66 5.25
CA GLY A 158 -0.10 -3.42 4.52
C GLY A 158 1.02 -2.43 4.86
N SER A 159 0.98 -1.28 4.19
CA SER A 159 1.99 -0.22 4.21
C SER A 159 1.80 0.87 5.27
N PHE A 160 0.76 0.80 6.11
CA PHE A 160 0.63 1.67 7.29
C PHE A 160 1.58 1.25 8.42
N ALA A 161 2.86 1.08 8.09
CA ALA A 161 3.93 0.61 8.94
C ALA A 161 5.26 1.23 8.51
N GLN A 162 6.27 1.17 9.38
CA GLN A 162 7.62 1.60 9.02
C GLN A 162 8.27 0.71 7.96
N TYR A 163 7.85 -0.56 7.87
CA TYR A 163 8.36 -1.51 6.88
C TYR A 163 7.23 -2.36 6.30
N CYS A 164 7.33 -2.69 5.02
CA CYS A 164 6.45 -3.65 4.35
C CYS A 164 7.26 -4.65 3.52
N ALA A 165 6.68 -5.83 3.28
CA ALA A 165 7.22 -6.79 2.33
C ALA A 165 6.42 -6.75 1.04
N ALA A 166 7.11 -6.71 -0.11
CA ALA A 166 6.48 -6.70 -1.42
C ALA A 166 7.15 -7.74 -2.33
N GLY A 167 6.39 -8.29 -3.28
CA GLY A 167 6.96 -9.10 -4.35
C GLY A 167 7.69 -8.24 -5.38
N GLU A 168 8.71 -8.79 -6.05
CA GLU A 168 9.42 -8.10 -7.15
C GLU A 168 8.46 -7.57 -8.25
N ASP A 169 7.36 -8.28 -8.50
CA ASP A 169 6.37 -7.88 -9.52
C ASP A 169 5.29 -6.92 -8.98
N GLU A 170 5.36 -6.54 -7.69
CA GLU A 170 4.43 -5.60 -7.04
C GLU A 170 5.02 -4.17 -6.97
N ILE A 171 6.26 -3.98 -7.42
CA ILE A 171 7.02 -2.73 -7.23
C ILE A 171 7.61 -2.22 -8.54
N CYS A 172 7.81 -0.90 -8.59
CA CYS A 172 8.51 -0.20 -9.65
C CYS A 172 9.51 0.78 -9.05
N LEU A 173 10.51 1.21 -9.82
CA LEU A 173 11.38 2.31 -9.43
C LEU A 173 10.56 3.60 -9.28
N LYS A 174 10.79 4.33 -8.19
CA LYS A 174 10.17 5.63 -7.95
C LYS A 174 10.68 6.64 -8.98
N PRO A 175 9.82 7.42 -9.65
CA PRO A 175 10.27 8.52 -10.49
C PRO A 175 11.07 9.57 -9.69
N ASN A 176 12.18 10.03 -10.26
CA ASN A 176 13.10 10.96 -9.59
C ASN A 176 12.56 12.40 -9.47
N ASN A 177 11.54 12.75 -10.26
CA ASN A 177 11.00 14.10 -10.37
C ASN A 177 9.77 14.35 -9.48
N ILE A 178 9.39 13.41 -8.62
CA ILE A 178 8.27 13.56 -7.68
C ILE A 178 8.70 13.20 -6.25
N SER A 179 8.00 13.76 -5.27
CA SER A 179 8.19 13.43 -3.86
C SER A 179 7.74 12.00 -3.55
N ASP A 180 8.17 11.47 -2.39
CA ASP A 180 7.73 10.15 -1.93
C ASP A 180 6.21 10.13 -1.68
N ALA A 181 5.65 11.23 -1.19
CA ALA A 181 4.22 11.39 -0.96
C ALA A 181 3.44 11.31 -2.28
N GLU A 182 3.85 12.07 -3.31
CA GLU A 182 3.25 12.03 -4.65
C GLU A 182 3.37 10.64 -5.26
N ALA A 183 4.56 10.02 -5.19
CA ALA A 183 4.76 8.66 -5.68
C ALA A 183 3.80 7.68 -5.00
N SER A 184 3.68 7.71 -3.67
CA SER A 184 2.79 6.80 -2.93
C SER A 184 1.31 6.98 -3.26
N ALA A 185 0.89 8.14 -3.78
CA ALA A 185 -0.52 8.41 -4.11
C ALA A 185 -1.00 7.75 -5.42
N LEU A 186 -0.08 7.22 -6.23
CA LEU A 186 -0.35 6.75 -7.59
C LEU A 186 -0.67 5.24 -7.74
N PRO A 187 -0.03 4.28 -7.04
CA PRO A 187 0.02 2.90 -7.51
C PRO A 187 -1.34 2.22 -7.68
N LEU A 188 -2.16 2.13 -6.63
CA LEU A 188 -3.44 1.42 -6.69
C LEU A 188 -4.41 2.10 -7.67
N VAL A 189 -4.51 3.43 -7.61
CA VAL A 189 -5.42 4.17 -8.49
C VAL A 189 -5.00 4.08 -9.96
N SER A 190 -3.68 4.15 -10.23
CA SER A 190 -3.15 4.04 -11.59
C SER A 190 -3.30 2.63 -12.14
N LEU A 191 -3.02 1.60 -11.35
CA LEU A 191 -3.24 0.20 -11.75
C LEU A 191 -4.73 -0.07 -12.00
N THR A 192 -5.62 0.49 -11.18
CA THR A 192 -7.07 0.35 -11.35
C THR A 192 -7.55 1.01 -12.65
N SER A 193 -7.14 2.25 -12.92
CA SER A 193 -7.46 2.97 -14.15
C SER A 193 -6.88 2.27 -15.37
N TRP A 194 -5.60 1.89 -15.31
CA TRP A 194 -4.91 1.19 -16.38
C TRP A 194 -5.59 -0.14 -16.70
N TYR A 195 -5.99 -0.92 -15.70
CA TYR A 195 -6.71 -2.18 -15.94
C TYR A 195 -8.04 -1.95 -16.66
N ALA A 196 -8.82 -0.95 -16.23
CA ALA A 196 -10.09 -0.63 -16.88
C ALA A 196 -9.90 -0.20 -18.35
N ILE A 197 -8.93 0.67 -18.62
CA ILE A 197 -8.68 1.22 -19.96
C ILE A 197 -7.99 0.19 -20.87
N ARG A 198 -6.90 -0.42 -20.40
CA ARG A 198 -6.08 -1.31 -21.25
C ARG A 198 -6.64 -2.70 -21.37
N LYS A 199 -7.10 -3.27 -20.26
CA LYS A 199 -7.47 -4.69 -20.20
C LYS A 199 -8.95 -4.91 -20.45
N LEU A 200 -9.83 -4.06 -19.92
CA LEU A 200 -11.27 -4.24 -20.09
C LEU A 200 -11.81 -3.59 -21.37
N SER A 201 -11.47 -2.33 -21.66
CA SER A 201 -11.96 -1.67 -22.89
C SER A 201 -11.07 -1.92 -24.12
N GLY A 202 -9.82 -2.38 -23.92
CA GLY A 202 -8.85 -2.60 -24.99
C GLY A 202 -8.29 -1.31 -25.60
N PHE A 203 -8.52 -0.16 -24.98
CA PHE A 203 -7.99 1.11 -25.45
C PHE A 203 -6.48 1.14 -25.25
N ASN A 204 -5.76 1.66 -26.24
CA ASN A 204 -4.32 1.80 -26.18
C ASN A 204 -3.81 2.97 -27.02
N GLU A 205 -2.51 3.24 -26.96
CA GLU A 205 -1.89 4.36 -27.68
C GLU A 205 -2.18 4.32 -29.19
N GLU A 206 -2.30 3.12 -29.77
CA GLU A 206 -2.47 2.91 -31.20
C GLU A 206 -3.93 3.10 -31.66
N ASN A 207 -4.91 2.82 -30.79
CA ASN A 207 -6.31 2.77 -31.18
C ASN A 207 -7.19 3.84 -30.52
N SER A 208 -6.64 4.73 -29.69
CA SER A 208 -7.41 5.72 -28.94
C SER A 208 -7.62 7.06 -29.64
N ILE A 209 -6.86 7.38 -30.71
CA ILE A 209 -6.96 8.66 -31.41
C ILE A 209 -8.36 8.84 -32.02
N GLY A 210 -8.95 10.02 -31.77
CA GLY A 210 -10.28 10.39 -32.28
C GLY A 210 -11.46 9.72 -31.56
N LYS A 211 -11.20 8.82 -30.59
CA LYS A 211 -12.26 8.21 -29.79
C LYS A 211 -12.73 9.15 -28.68
N ARG A 212 -13.99 8.97 -28.29
CA ARG A 212 -14.61 9.69 -27.17
C ARG A 212 -14.74 8.76 -25.98
N ALA A 213 -14.34 9.22 -24.80
CA ALA A 213 -14.48 8.50 -23.54
C ALA A 213 -15.32 9.33 -22.55
N LEU A 214 -16.09 8.64 -21.71
CA LEU A 214 -16.82 9.25 -20.59
C LEU A 214 -16.28 8.68 -19.28
N VAL A 215 -15.74 9.54 -18.42
CA VAL A 215 -15.25 9.17 -17.09
C VAL A 215 -16.25 9.65 -16.03
N ILE A 216 -17.04 8.72 -15.50
CA ILE A 216 -17.98 9.02 -14.40
C ILE A 216 -17.19 9.04 -13.09
N GLY A 217 -17.26 10.15 -12.35
CA GLY A 217 -16.48 10.34 -11.13
C GLY A 217 -15.03 10.79 -11.37
N ALA A 218 -14.80 11.56 -12.44
CA ALA A 218 -13.47 12.03 -12.87
C ALA A 218 -12.66 12.79 -11.79
N ALA A 219 -13.29 13.37 -10.77
CA ALA A 219 -12.57 14.06 -9.71
C ALA A 219 -11.98 13.14 -8.61
N GLY A 220 -12.32 11.85 -8.61
CA GLY A 220 -11.81 10.88 -7.63
C GLY A 220 -10.42 10.35 -7.96
N GLY A 221 -9.84 9.54 -7.06
CA GLY A 221 -8.49 8.95 -7.23
C GLY A 221 -8.32 8.19 -8.55
N VAL A 222 -9.23 7.27 -8.87
CA VAL A 222 -9.20 6.52 -10.14
C VAL A 222 -9.57 7.45 -11.31
N GLY A 223 -10.63 8.25 -11.15
CA GLY A 223 -11.17 9.10 -12.20
C GLY A 223 -10.18 10.13 -12.75
N HIS A 224 -9.40 10.78 -11.89
CA HIS A 224 -8.47 11.82 -12.34
C HIS A 224 -7.26 11.22 -13.06
N ILE A 225 -6.82 10.03 -12.65
CA ILE A 225 -5.78 9.29 -13.39
C ILE A 225 -6.33 8.79 -14.72
N ALA A 226 -7.56 8.31 -14.77
CA ALA A 226 -8.19 7.86 -16.02
C ALA A 226 -8.46 9.00 -17.03
N THR A 227 -8.48 10.25 -16.55
CA THR A 227 -8.71 11.44 -17.37
C THR A 227 -7.42 11.96 -18.02
N GLN A 228 -6.26 11.72 -17.40
CA GLN A 228 -4.93 12.06 -17.95
C GLN A 228 -4.55 11.10 -19.07
#